data_AF-A0A661ZAX8-F1
#
_entry.id   AF-A0A661ZAX8-F1
#
_cell.length_a   1.000
_cell.length_b   1.000
_cell.length_c   1.000
_cell.angle_alpha   90.00
_cell.angle_beta   90.00
_cell.angle_gamma   90.00
#
_symmetry.space_group_name_H-M   'P 1'
#
loop_
_entity.id
_entity.type
_entity.pdbx_description
1 polymer ?
#
loop_
_entity_poly.entity_id
_entity_poly.type
_entity_poly.pdbx_seq_one_letter_code
_entity_poly.pdbx_strand_id
1 'polypeptide(L)'
;WHKHKVGARHFSEYKKLGKKMPIAVALGGHPALTYAATAPLPDNIDEYMLAGFLRKEKVKMVKAITQDIEVPAEADIIIEGYVDPQEDFIWEGPFGDHTGFFSLADWYPKFHITCITHKKDAVYPATVVGIPPMEDAWIARATERIFLTPIKLSMLPEIKDMNIPDAGVAHNITLVSIEKSFSGHAQKVMSSLWGAGQMMFNKMLAVFDADVKISDYQQVAKIFSETVNPENDLIFMKGPLDVLDHSSSKFAYGSKLGIDATKKYDEEKPNSEILKINMKTVEIDILQLKKKYSEIKEINDELLKDGISVIFISAEKNRKHHIKELADQLLKEEGVRKVKFLIFVDYPVNIFDIEQTCWIFANNIEPMRDCFIFKSQNETEISHLAIDGTRKRADIDNFKRDWPDIVTSDEATISLVDKRWGEYGIGKFIPSPSVKYKHLIMSKTAVVE
;
A
#
# COMPACT_ATOMS: atom_id res chain seq x y z
N TRP A 1 11.50 13.92 -9.01
CA TRP A 1 11.42 12.44 -9.06
C TRP A 1 11.79 11.85 -7.71
N HIS A 2 11.10 10.80 -7.26
CA HIS A 2 11.44 10.11 -6.01
C HIS A 2 12.84 9.48 -6.07
N LYS A 3 13.50 9.41 -4.90
CA LYS A 3 14.89 9.01 -4.71
C LYS A 3 15.30 7.70 -5.41
N HIS A 4 14.39 6.73 -5.47
CA HIS A 4 14.66 5.38 -5.99
C HIS A 4 14.33 5.20 -7.47
N LYS A 5 13.87 6.25 -8.17
CA LYS A 5 13.46 6.16 -9.58
C LYS A 5 14.62 6.48 -10.53
N VAL A 6 14.56 5.93 -11.74
CA VAL A 6 15.59 6.09 -12.79
C VAL A 6 15.91 7.57 -13.06
N GLY A 7 14.89 8.43 -13.14
CA GLY A 7 15.05 9.87 -13.34
C GLY A 7 15.93 10.57 -12.28
N ALA A 8 15.86 10.14 -11.02
CA ALA A 8 16.69 10.70 -9.96
C ALA A 8 18.19 10.33 -10.12
N ARG A 9 18.47 9.13 -10.66
CA ARG A 9 19.84 8.73 -10.99
C ARG A 9 20.38 9.53 -12.18
N HIS A 10 19.59 9.68 -13.24
CA HIS A 10 19.98 10.53 -14.36
C HIS A 10 20.28 11.95 -13.89
N PHE A 11 19.40 12.54 -13.06
CA PHE A 11 19.63 13.85 -12.46
C PHE A 11 20.99 13.93 -11.72
N SER A 12 21.32 12.93 -10.91
CA SER A 12 22.60 12.85 -10.19
C SER A 12 23.81 12.81 -11.14
N GLU A 13 23.73 12.03 -12.23
CA GLU A 13 24.81 11.96 -13.22
C GLU A 13 24.96 13.28 -13.99
N TYR A 14 23.87 13.90 -14.42
CA TYR A 14 23.92 15.24 -15.05
C TYR A 14 24.47 16.31 -14.09
N LYS A 15 24.16 16.20 -12.79
CA LYS A 15 24.74 17.07 -11.75
C LYS A 15 26.24 16.92 -11.64
N LYS A 16 26.76 15.69 -11.62
CA LYS A 16 28.21 15.42 -11.61
C LYS A 16 28.90 15.97 -12.86
N LEU A 17 28.24 15.89 -14.00
CA LEU A 17 28.74 16.39 -15.28
C LEU A 17 28.64 17.93 -15.41
N GLY A 18 27.92 18.61 -14.52
CA GLY A 18 27.67 20.05 -14.61
C GLY A 18 26.87 20.42 -15.86
N LYS A 19 26.00 19.53 -16.34
CA LYS A 19 25.21 19.72 -17.57
C LYS A 19 23.73 19.80 -17.26
N LYS A 20 23.01 20.60 -18.06
CA LYS A 20 21.54 20.58 -18.09
C LYS A 20 21.07 19.21 -18.57
N MET A 21 20.07 18.66 -17.88
CA MET A 21 19.44 17.39 -18.22
C MET A 21 18.30 17.66 -19.21
N PRO A 22 18.40 17.21 -20.47
CA PRO A 22 17.31 17.32 -21.44
C PRO A 22 16.13 16.44 -20.99
N ILE A 23 14.90 16.96 -21.10
CA ILE A 23 13.66 16.29 -20.69
C ILE A 23 12.60 16.49 -21.78
N ALA A 24 11.89 15.42 -22.11
CA ALA A 24 10.66 15.49 -22.87
C ALA A 24 9.54 14.74 -22.11
N VAL A 25 8.35 15.33 -22.06
CA VAL A 25 7.15 14.74 -21.48
C VAL A 25 6.15 14.50 -22.60
N ALA A 26 5.79 13.24 -22.82
CA ALA A 26 4.77 12.86 -23.79
C ALA A 26 3.43 12.61 -23.09
N LEU A 27 2.37 13.24 -23.58
CA LEU A 27 1.00 13.09 -23.10
C LEU A 27 0.11 12.56 -24.22
N GLY A 28 -0.74 11.60 -23.90
CA GLY A 28 -1.64 10.94 -24.85
C GLY A 28 -0.95 9.86 -25.68
N GLY A 29 -1.48 9.61 -26.87
CA GLY A 29 -1.05 8.50 -27.73
C GLY A 29 -1.66 7.15 -27.35
N HIS A 30 -1.02 6.06 -27.78
CA HIS A 30 -1.55 4.72 -27.54
C HIS A 30 -1.46 4.36 -26.05
N PRO A 31 -2.51 3.77 -25.43
CA PRO A 31 -2.55 3.50 -23.97
C PRO A 31 -1.42 2.58 -23.48
N ALA A 32 -0.88 1.72 -24.36
CA ALA A 32 0.28 0.89 -24.05
C ALA A 32 1.54 1.71 -23.69
N LEU A 33 1.66 2.97 -24.16
CA LEU A 33 2.76 3.86 -23.77
C LEU A 33 2.66 4.24 -22.30
N THR A 34 1.47 4.71 -21.87
CA THR A 34 1.20 5.06 -20.48
C THR A 34 1.46 3.87 -19.55
N TYR A 35 0.92 2.69 -19.89
CA TYR A 35 1.17 1.48 -19.09
C TYR A 35 2.65 1.07 -19.07
N ALA A 36 3.33 1.08 -20.23
CA ALA A 36 4.73 0.67 -20.28
C ALA A 36 5.64 1.57 -19.43
N ALA A 37 5.34 2.88 -19.36
CA ALA A 37 6.05 3.82 -18.51
C ALA A 37 5.88 3.56 -17.00
N THR A 38 4.82 2.84 -16.59
CA THR A 38 4.63 2.46 -15.17
C THR A 38 5.22 1.09 -14.84
N ALA A 39 5.53 0.28 -15.84
CA ALA A 39 5.94 -1.11 -15.66
C ALA A 39 7.32 -1.21 -14.95
N PRO A 40 7.50 -2.14 -14.00
CA PRO A 40 8.75 -2.31 -13.27
C PRO A 40 9.79 -3.08 -14.09
N LEU A 41 10.28 -2.46 -15.16
CA LEU A 41 11.29 -3.05 -16.03
C LEU A 41 12.71 -2.94 -15.43
N PRO A 42 13.60 -3.90 -15.72
CA PRO A 42 15.03 -3.74 -15.50
C PRO A 42 15.60 -2.52 -16.24
N ASP A 43 16.60 -1.87 -15.67
CA ASP A 43 17.23 -0.64 -16.19
C ASP A 43 17.76 -0.74 -17.63
N ASN A 44 18.05 -1.95 -18.09
CA ASN A 44 18.60 -2.21 -19.42
C ASN A 44 17.52 -2.57 -20.46
N ILE A 45 16.24 -2.52 -20.10
CA ILE A 45 15.12 -2.77 -21.01
C ILE A 45 14.36 -1.46 -21.20
N ASP A 46 14.29 -1.01 -22.45
CA ASP A 46 13.56 0.19 -22.85
C ASP A 46 12.04 -0.04 -22.74
N GLU A 47 11.34 0.87 -22.06
CA GLU A 47 9.88 0.87 -21.92
C GLU A 47 9.16 0.85 -23.29
N TYR A 48 9.73 1.46 -24.33
CA TYR A 48 9.16 1.42 -25.68
C TYR A 48 9.19 0.01 -26.29
N MET A 49 10.14 -0.84 -25.91
CA MET A 49 10.15 -2.25 -26.33
C MET A 49 8.96 -2.99 -25.72
N LEU A 50 8.64 -2.74 -24.44
CA LEU A 50 7.47 -3.32 -23.80
C LEU A 50 6.18 -2.80 -24.44
N ALA A 51 6.07 -1.49 -24.67
CA ALA A 51 4.92 -0.91 -25.36
C ALA A 51 4.73 -1.54 -26.75
N GLY A 52 5.82 -1.73 -27.50
CA GLY A 52 5.81 -2.36 -28.80
C GLY A 52 5.41 -3.84 -28.77
N PHE A 53 5.89 -4.58 -27.76
CA PHE A 53 5.50 -5.97 -27.52
C PHE A 53 4.00 -6.10 -27.23
N LEU A 54 3.46 -5.28 -26.33
CA LEU A 54 2.05 -5.31 -25.93
C LEU A 54 1.12 -4.99 -27.09
N ARG A 55 1.48 -4.02 -27.93
CA ARG A 55 0.66 -3.61 -29.09
C ARG A 55 0.95 -4.41 -30.37
N LYS A 56 1.94 -5.31 -30.35
CA LYS A 56 2.41 -6.10 -31.51
C LYS A 56 2.87 -5.25 -32.71
N GLU A 57 3.33 -4.03 -32.45
CA GLU A 57 3.79 -3.07 -33.46
C GLU A 57 4.88 -2.18 -32.84
N LYS A 58 5.90 -1.79 -33.62
CA LYS A 58 6.95 -0.89 -33.14
C LYS A 58 6.38 0.49 -32.80
N VAL A 59 6.83 1.08 -31.69
CA VAL A 59 6.55 2.49 -31.39
C VAL A 59 7.31 3.36 -32.40
N LYS A 60 6.59 4.18 -33.15
CA LYS A 60 7.20 5.15 -34.07
C LYS A 60 7.72 6.32 -33.26
N MET A 61 9.01 6.60 -33.41
CA MET A 61 9.68 7.69 -32.72
C MET A 61 9.99 8.82 -33.71
N VAL A 62 10.00 10.05 -33.22
CA VAL A 62 10.45 11.24 -33.96
C VAL A 62 11.36 12.08 -33.07
N LYS A 63 12.31 12.79 -33.69
CA LYS A 63 13.17 13.71 -32.96
C LYS A 63 12.37 14.90 -32.42
N ALA A 64 12.62 15.27 -31.17
CA ALA A 64 12.17 16.52 -30.58
C ALA A 64 12.69 17.75 -31.38
N ILE A 65 12.03 18.89 -31.28
CA ILE A 65 12.37 20.10 -32.04
C ILE A 65 13.62 20.80 -31.46
N THR A 66 13.69 20.90 -30.15
CA THR A 66 14.69 21.74 -29.44
C THR A 66 15.85 20.96 -28.85
N GLN A 67 15.81 19.63 -28.92
CA GLN A 67 16.79 18.73 -28.29
C GLN A 67 16.92 17.41 -29.07
N ASP A 68 17.94 16.62 -28.74
CA ASP A 68 18.23 15.36 -29.45
C ASP A 68 17.41 14.15 -28.96
N ILE A 69 16.51 14.34 -27.99
CA ILE A 69 15.63 13.27 -27.48
C ILE A 69 14.64 12.85 -28.58
N GLU A 70 14.39 11.55 -28.69
CA GLU A 70 13.29 11.01 -29.49
C GLU A 70 12.03 10.83 -28.63
N VAL A 71 10.88 11.17 -29.19
CA VAL A 71 9.56 11.09 -28.55
C VAL A 71 8.57 10.29 -29.42
N PRO A 72 7.50 9.70 -28.83
CA PRO A 72 6.52 8.95 -29.60
C PRO A 72 5.81 9.85 -30.61
N ALA A 73 5.84 9.46 -31.89
CA ALA A 73 5.25 10.20 -33.01
C ALA A 73 3.73 10.39 -32.89
N GLU A 74 3.09 9.48 -32.15
CA GLU A 74 1.64 9.43 -31.96
C GLU A 74 1.18 10.10 -30.66
N ALA A 75 2.07 10.68 -29.85
CA ALA A 75 1.68 11.44 -28.67
C ALA A 75 0.79 12.63 -29.08
N ASP A 76 -0.18 12.98 -28.24
CA ASP A 76 -1.07 14.10 -28.51
C ASP A 76 -0.40 15.44 -28.21
N ILE A 77 0.40 15.48 -27.16
CA ILE A 77 1.16 16.67 -26.73
C ILE A 77 2.57 16.21 -26.32
N ILE A 78 3.59 16.94 -26.78
CA ILE A 78 4.97 16.81 -26.32
C ILE A 78 5.39 18.13 -25.67
N ILE A 79 5.91 18.06 -24.45
CA ILE A 79 6.50 19.19 -23.73
C ILE A 79 8.01 18.95 -23.66
N GLU A 80 8.78 19.82 -24.29
CA GLU A 80 10.23 19.76 -24.32
C GLU A 80 10.83 20.79 -23.38
N GLY A 81 12.01 20.47 -22.84
CA GLY A 81 12.72 21.39 -21.98
C GLY A 81 13.96 20.75 -21.35
N TYR A 82 14.34 21.30 -20.21
CA TYR A 82 15.44 20.77 -19.42
C TYR A 82 15.23 20.99 -17.93
N VAL A 83 15.96 20.22 -17.13
CA VAL A 83 16.19 20.49 -15.71
C VAL A 83 17.65 20.91 -15.55
N ASP A 84 17.93 21.97 -14.79
CA ASP A 84 19.30 22.35 -14.47
C ASP A 84 19.70 21.81 -13.09
N PRO A 85 20.54 20.77 -12.98
CA PRO A 85 20.85 20.19 -11.67
C PRO A 85 21.67 21.09 -10.73
N GLN A 86 22.14 22.24 -11.22
CA GLN A 86 22.84 23.26 -10.45
C GLN A 86 21.90 24.30 -9.85
N GLU A 87 20.63 24.34 -10.26
CA GLU A 87 19.68 25.31 -9.71
C GLU A 87 19.09 24.86 -8.38
N ASP A 88 18.63 25.84 -7.60
CA ASP A 88 17.88 25.56 -6.39
C ASP A 88 16.54 24.90 -6.72
N PHE A 89 16.19 23.90 -5.92
CA PHE A 89 14.91 23.21 -6.01
C PHE A 89 13.74 24.16 -5.75
N ILE A 90 12.54 23.78 -6.19
CA ILE A 90 11.29 24.45 -5.91
C ILE A 90 10.46 23.62 -4.94
N TRP A 91 9.68 24.33 -4.12
CA TRP A 91 8.75 23.73 -3.18
C TRP A 91 7.52 23.20 -3.94
N GLU A 92 7.22 21.92 -3.79
CA GLU A 92 6.08 21.23 -4.41
C GLU A 92 5.19 20.63 -3.31
N GLY A 93 3.89 20.54 -3.60
CA GLY A 93 2.90 20.00 -2.68
C GLY A 93 2.44 20.98 -1.58
N PRO A 94 1.65 20.49 -0.62
CA PRO A 94 1.20 19.10 -0.48
C PRO A 94 0.26 18.68 -1.62
N PHE A 95 0.18 17.37 -1.91
CA PHE A 95 -0.61 16.82 -3.02
C PHE A 95 -1.37 15.57 -2.56
N GLY A 96 -2.62 15.39 -3.00
CA GLY A 96 -3.36 14.18 -2.67
C GLY A 96 -2.84 12.99 -3.47
N ASP A 97 -2.44 11.91 -2.81
CA ASP A 97 -1.72 10.79 -3.46
C ASP A 97 -2.53 9.48 -3.46
N HIS A 98 -2.03 8.49 -4.20
CA HIS A 98 -2.62 7.17 -4.35
C HIS A 98 -2.75 6.37 -3.06
N THR A 99 -1.99 6.76 -2.02
CA THR A 99 -2.14 6.19 -0.67
C THR A 99 -3.50 6.50 -0.05
N GLY A 100 -4.22 7.47 -0.60
CA GLY A 100 -5.42 8.05 0.00
C GLY A 100 -5.11 9.07 1.10
N PHE A 101 -3.83 9.38 1.32
CA PHE A 101 -3.34 10.44 2.21
C PHE A 101 -2.63 11.53 1.40
N PHE A 102 -2.53 12.72 1.97
CA PHE A 102 -1.72 13.77 1.36
C PHE A 102 -0.23 13.40 1.42
N SER A 103 0.45 13.56 0.30
CA SER A 103 1.90 13.66 0.26
C SER A 103 2.33 15.01 0.81
N LEU A 104 3.27 14.96 1.75
CA LEU A 104 3.85 16.15 2.37
C LEU A 104 4.66 16.95 1.33
N ALA A 105 4.70 18.27 1.52
CA ALA A 105 5.46 19.14 0.63
C ALA A 105 6.97 18.92 0.78
N ASP A 106 7.70 18.99 -0.34
CA ASP A 106 9.16 18.80 -0.37
C ASP A 106 9.80 19.56 -1.55
N TRP A 107 11.13 19.54 -1.60
CA TRP A 107 11.94 20.20 -2.61
C TRP A 107 12.19 19.32 -3.84
N TYR A 108 11.81 19.81 -5.03
CA TYR A 108 12.01 19.12 -6.30
C TYR A 108 12.70 19.97 -7.38
N PRO A 109 13.33 19.36 -8.39
CA PRO A 109 13.95 20.10 -9.50
C PRO A 109 12.93 20.89 -10.32
N LYS A 110 13.33 22.04 -10.89
CA LYS A 110 12.46 22.84 -11.77
C LYS A 110 12.58 22.36 -13.21
N PHE A 111 11.44 22.21 -13.89
CA PHE A 111 11.40 21.88 -15.31
C PHE A 111 11.20 23.15 -16.14
N HIS A 112 12.20 23.51 -16.93
CA HIS A 112 12.19 24.67 -17.83
C HIS A 112 11.70 24.27 -19.20
N ILE A 113 10.47 24.67 -19.53
CA ILE A 113 9.84 24.35 -20.82
C ILE A 113 10.40 25.26 -21.91
N THR A 114 10.88 24.67 -23.00
CA THR A 114 11.41 25.36 -24.18
C THR A 114 10.48 25.29 -25.38
N CYS A 115 9.69 24.22 -25.50
CA CYS A 115 8.76 24.02 -26.61
C CYS A 115 7.59 23.14 -26.17
N ILE A 116 6.40 23.43 -26.70
CA ILE A 116 5.24 22.55 -26.62
C ILE A 116 4.77 22.31 -28.06
N THR A 117 4.70 21.04 -28.46
CA THR A 117 4.13 20.64 -29.75
C THR A 117 2.92 19.75 -29.51
N HIS A 118 1.94 19.77 -30.41
CA HIS A 118 0.73 18.99 -30.24
C HIS A 118 0.04 18.70 -31.58
N LYS A 119 -0.80 17.66 -31.61
CA LYS A 119 -1.70 17.40 -32.73
C LYS A 119 -2.78 18.48 -32.81
N LYS A 120 -3.38 18.65 -34.00
CA LYS A 120 -4.48 19.61 -34.21
C LYS A 120 -5.67 19.37 -33.26
N ASP A 121 -6.06 18.11 -33.08
CA ASP A 121 -7.16 17.67 -32.21
C ASP A 121 -6.62 16.90 -31.00
N ALA A 122 -5.59 17.46 -30.34
CA ALA A 122 -4.92 16.83 -29.22
C ALA A 122 -5.86 16.61 -28.02
N VAL A 123 -5.76 15.43 -27.40
CA VAL A 123 -6.43 15.09 -26.15
C VAL A 123 -5.43 15.20 -25.00
N TYR A 124 -5.77 15.95 -23.96
CA TYR A 124 -4.99 16.02 -22.72
C TYR A 124 -5.48 14.93 -21.76
N PRO A 125 -4.74 13.83 -21.56
CA PRO A 125 -5.11 12.86 -20.54
C PRO A 125 -4.90 13.46 -19.15
N ALA A 126 -5.89 13.26 -18.28
CA ALA A 126 -5.83 13.65 -16.89
C ALA A 126 -6.34 12.50 -16.02
N THR A 127 -5.74 12.36 -14.84
CA THR A 127 -6.17 11.40 -13.83
C THR A 127 -6.20 12.09 -12.46
N VAL A 128 -6.92 11.48 -11.53
CA VAL A 128 -6.96 11.91 -10.13
C VAL A 128 -6.67 10.68 -9.30
N VAL A 129 -5.74 10.83 -8.35
CA VAL A 129 -5.41 9.78 -7.37
C VAL A 129 -6.01 10.15 -6.01
N GLY A 130 -6.15 9.15 -5.15
CA GLY A 130 -6.76 9.32 -3.83
C GLY A 130 -6.98 7.96 -3.18
N ILE A 131 -8.01 7.87 -2.35
CA ILE A 131 -8.36 6.63 -1.65
C ILE A 131 -8.68 5.54 -2.69
N PRO A 132 -8.00 4.37 -2.66
CA PRO A 132 -8.17 3.34 -3.67
C PRO A 132 -9.59 2.73 -3.67
N PRO A 133 -10.03 2.15 -4.80
CA PRO A 133 -9.30 2.06 -6.08
C PRO A 133 -9.48 3.31 -6.96
N MET A 134 -8.38 3.76 -7.59
CA MET A 134 -8.36 4.77 -8.66
C MET A 134 -7.76 4.15 -9.94
N GLU A 135 -7.48 4.94 -10.98
CA GLU A 135 -6.95 4.43 -12.27
C GLU A 135 -5.67 3.60 -12.10
N ASP A 136 -4.80 4.04 -11.20
CA ASP A 136 -3.54 3.39 -10.84
C ASP A 136 -3.74 1.98 -10.25
N ALA A 137 -4.84 1.70 -9.54
CA ALA A 137 -5.16 0.36 -9.06
C ALA A 137 -5.35 -0.64 -10.22
N TRP A 138 -5.95 -0.18 -11.33
CA TRP A 138 -6.12 -1.00 -12.54
C TRP A 138 -4.80 -1.22 -13.27
N ILE A 139 -3.93 -0.20 -13.30
CA ILE A 139 -2.57 -0.31 -13.83
C ILE A 139 -1.73 -1.29 -13.00
N ALA A 140 -1.85 -1.24 -11.67
CA ALA A 140 -1.18 -2.16 -10.75
C ALA A 140 -1.65 -3.60 -10.95
N ARG A 141 -2.96 -3.82 -11.15
CA ARG A 141 -3.52 -5.14 -11.50
C ARG A 141 -2.97 -5.66 -12.83
N ALA A 142 -2.86 -4.80 -13.84
CA ALA A 142 -2.23 -5.19 -15.11
C ALA A 142 -0.76 -5.58 -14.92
N THR A 143 -0.01 -4.80 -14.12
CA THR A 143 1.38 -5.10 -13.75
C THR A 143 1.48 -6.46 -13.05
N GLU A 144 0.66 -6.71 -12.04
CA GLU A 144 0.60 -7.98 -11.31
C GLU A 144 0.43 -9.17 -12.27
N ARG A 145 -0.54 -9.09 -13.19
CA ARG A 145 -0.84 -10.19 -14.13
C ARG A 145 0.26 -10.37 -15.19
N ILE A 146 0.78 -9.27 -15.76
CA ILE A 146 1.79 -9.32 -16.82
C ILE A 146 3.15 -9.80 -16.28
N PHE A 147 3.52 -9.42 -15.06
CA PHE A 147 4.82 -9.74 -14.49
C PHE A 147 4.86 -11.05 -13.69
N LEU A 148 3.71 -11.67 -13.37
CA LEU A 148 3.68 -12.96 -12.68
C LEU A 148 4.46 -14.04 -13.45
N THR A 149 4.28 -14.16 -14.77
CA THR A 149 5.00 -15.15 -15.58
C THR A 149 6.51 -14.89 -15.64
N PRO A 150 6.99 -13.66 -15.95
CA PRO A 150 8.40 -13.32 -15.82
C PRO A 150 9.00 -13.65 -14.45
N ILE A 151 8.37 -13.25 -13.35
CA ILE A 151 8.83 -13.55 -11.97
C ILE A 151 8.97 -15.06 -11.77
N LYS A 152 7.96 -15.82 -12.21
CA LYS A 152 7.97 -17.28 -12.13
C LYS A 152 9.15 -17.90 -12.88
N LEU A 153 9.41 -17.44 -14.11
CA LEU A 153 10.45 -18.00 -14.96
C LEU A 153 11.87 -17.58 -14.53
N SER A 154 12.03 -16.38 -13.96
CA SER A 154 13.35 -15.82 -13.66
C SER A 154 13.81 -16.05 -12.22
N MET A 155 12.90 -16.09 -11.25
CA MET A 155 13.26 -16.03 -9.82
C MET A 155 12.53 -17.04 -8.95
N LEU A 156 11.22 -17.24 -9.18
CA LEU A 156 10.35 -17.99 -8.27
C LEU A 156 9.50 -19.02 -9.03
N PRO A 157 10.09 -20.11 -9.55
CA PRO A 157 9.34 -21.14 -10.28
C PRO A 157 8.20 -21.77 -9.47
N GLU A 158 8.30 -21.75 -8.14
CA GLU A 158 7.29 -22.21 -7.20
C GLU A 158 6.06 -21.30 -7.10
N ILE A 159 6.11 -20.05 -7.58
CA ILE A 159 4.98 -19.13 -7.46
C ILE A 159 3.81 -19.61 -8.32
N LYS A 160 2.64 -19.69 -7.71
CA LYS A 160 1.39 -20.07 -8.37
C LYS A 160 0.58 -18.85 -8.77
N ASP A 161 0.42 -17.92 -7.83
CA ASP A 161 -0.31 -16.67 -8.02
C ASP A 161 0.17 -15.58 -7.06
N MET A 162 -0.07 -14.32 -7.39
CA MET A 162 0.25 -13.15 -6.56
C MET A 162 -0.91 -12.15 -6.61
N ASN A 163 -1.49 -11.77 -5.48
CA ASN A 163 -2.54 -10.75 -5.43
C ASN A 163 -2.10 -9.53 -4.61
N ILE A 164 -2.42 -8.36 -5.13
CA ILE A 164 -2.19 -7.05 -4.55
C ILE A 164 -3.57 -6.43 -4.28
N PRO A 165 -4.09 -6.52 -3.04
CA PRO A 165 -5.39 -5.96 -2.70
C PRO A 165 -5.41 -4.43 -2.82
N ASP A 166 -6.53 -3.85 -3.25
CA ASP A 166 -6.70 -2.40 -3.39
C ASP A 166 -6.49 -1.68 -2.04
N ALA A 167 -7.03 -2.24 -0.95
CA ALA A 167 -6.79 -1.77 0.41
C ALA A 167 -5.30 -1.80 0.82
N GLY A 168 -4.48 -2.61 0.13
CA GLY A 168 -3.04 -2.66 0.29
C GLY A 168 -2.29 -1.57 -0.46
N VAL A 169 -2.96 -0.61 -1.12
CA VAL A 169 -2.35 0.52 -1.85
C VAL A 169 -1.15 0.07 -2.68
N ALA A 170 -1.40 -0.79 -3.67
CA ALA A 170 -0.36 -1.46 -4.43
C ALA A 170 0.62 -2.26 -3.55
N HIS A 171 1.72 -1.68 -3.07
CA HIS A 171 2.78 -2.47 -2.47
C HIS A 171 2.60 -2.73 -0.97
N ASN A 172 1.73 -2.05 -0.21
CA ASN A 172 1.69 -2.25 1.26
C ASN A 172 1.29 -3.67 1.66
N ILE A 173 0.32 -4.28 0.99
CA ILE A 173 -0.08 -5.68 1.20
C ILE A 173 0.09 -6.46 -0.09
N THR A 174 0.74 -7.63 0.00
CA THR A 174 0.80 -8.59 -1.10
C THR A 174 0.54 -9.98 -0.56
N LEU A 175 -0.29 -10.73 -1.27
CA LEU A 175 -0.62 -12.12 -1.01
C LEU A 175 0.03 -12.97 -2.10
N VAL A 176 0.68 -14.07 -1.73
CA VAL A 176 1.36 -14.96 -2.69
C VAL A 176 0.98 -16.39 -2.39
N SER A 177 0.69 -17.19 -3.42
CA SER A 177 0.49 -18.63 -3.29
C SER A 177 1.66 -19.37 -3.94
N ILE A 178 2.16 -20.41 -3.27
CA ILE A 178 3.34 -21.16 -3.72
C ILE A 178 3.14 -22.67 -3.66
N GLU A 179 3.80 -23.37 -4.58
CA GLU A 179 3.99 -24.81 -4.49
C GLU A 179 5.12 -25.11 -3.51
N LYS A 180 4.78 -25.20 -2.22
CA LYS A 180 5.73 -25.46 -1.15
C LYS A 180 6.32 -26.88 -1.27
N SER A 181 7.64 -26.99 -1.16
CA SER A 181 8.37 -28.26 -1.32
C SER A 181 9.35 -28.56 -0.18
N PHE A 182 9.67 -27.58 0.67
CA PHE A 182 10.55 -27.75 1.82
C PHE A 182 10.25 -26.72 2.92
N SER A 183 10.75 -26.98 4.12
CA SER A 183 10.67 -26.10 5.29
C SER A 183 11.45 -24.81 5.06
N GLY A 184 10.86 -23.66 5.35
CA GLY A 184 11.48 -22.35 5.10
C GLY A 184 11.26 -21.77 3.68
N HIS A 185 10.46 -22.44 2.83
CA HIS A 185 10.25 -22.01 1.44
C HIS A 185 9.53 -20.65 1.35
N ALA A 186 8.63 -20.35 2.28
CA ALA A 186 7.93 -19.07 2.34
C ALA A 186 8.92 -17.90 2.57
N GLN A 187 9.90 -18.07 3.44
CA GLN A 187 10.92 -17.07 3.78
C GLN A 187 11.87 -16.81 2.60
N LYS A 188 12.19 -17.86 1.81
CA LYS A 188 12.91 -17.70 0.54
C LYS A 188 12.12 -16.80 -0.41
N VAL A 189 10.84 -17.10 -0.61
CA VAL A 189 9.94 -16.33 -1.50
C VAL A 189 9.85 -14.87 -1.03
N MET A 190 9.68 -14.64 0.28
CA MET A 190 9.66 -13.29 0.85
C MET A 190 10.94 -12.52 0.57
N SER A 191 12.10 -13.15 0.81
CA SER A 191 13.40 -12.54 0.58
C SER A 191 13.63 -12.20 -0.89
N SER A 192 13.19 -13.08 -1.81
CA SER A 192 13.28 -12.84 -3.24
C SER A 192 12.41 -11.67 -3.70
N LEU A 193 11.15 -11.59 -3.24
CA LEU A 193 10.25 -10.49 -3.62
C LEU A 193 10.70 -9.15 -3.02
N TRP A 194 11.11 -9.11 -1.75
CA TRP A 194 11.67 -7.89 -1.16
C TRP A 194 12.99 -7.44 -1.80
N GLY A 195 13.69 -8.34 -2.50
CA GLY A 195 14.86 -8.02 -3.31
C GLY A 195 14.54 -7.57 -4.74
N ALA A 196 13.28 -7.67 -5.20
CA ALA A 196 12.93 -7.51 -6.61
C ALA A 196 12.27 -6.16 -6.92
N GLY A 197 12.92 -5.33 -7.74
CA GLY A 197 12.32 -4.13 -8.34
C GLY A 197 11.58 -3.26 -7.32
N GLN A 198 10.32 -2.93 -7.61
CA GLN A 198 9.48 -2.11 -6.71
C GLN A 198 8.87 -2.90 -5.53
N MET A 199 8.91 -4.24 -5.55
CA MET A 199 8.50 -5.05 -4.38
C MET A 199 9.41 -4.83 -3.17
N MET A 200 10.57 -4.19 -3.33
CA MET A 200 11.38 -3.69 -2.23
C MET A 200 10.62 -2.74 -1.30
N PHE A 201 9.54 -2.08 -1.75
CA PHE A 201 8.73 -1.20 -0.91
C PHE A 201 7.65 -1.95 -0.11
N ASN A 202 7.37 -3.21 -0.45
CA ASN A 202 6.29 -3.95 0.20
C ASN A 202 6.46 -4.02 1.72
N LYS A 203 5.37 -3.72 2.45
CA LYS A 203 5.36 -3.71 3.92
C LYS A 203 4.93 -5.04 4.50
N MET A 204 3.89 -5.65 3.95
CA MET A 204 3.29 -6.87 4.44
C MET A 204 3.16 -7.87 3.31
N LEU A 205 3.75 -9.05 3.49
CA LEU A 205 3.76 -10.12 2.50
C LEU A 205 3.30 -11.41 3.15
N ALA A 206 2.12 -11.89 2.78
CA ALA A 206 1.58 -13.16 3.27
C ALA A 206 1.71 -14.26 2.20
N VAL A 207 2.28 -15.40 2.59
CA VAL A 207 2.54 -16.53 1.69
C VAL A 207 1.63 -17.69 2.06
N PHE A 208 0.94 -18.26 1.08
CA PHE A 208 -0.06 -19.32 1.19
C PHE A 208 0.31 -20.52 0.31
N ASP A 209 -0.33 -21.67 0.55
CA ASP A 209 -0.20 -22.83 -0.33
C ASP A 209 -0.85 -22.62 -1.71
N ALA A 210 -0.39 -23.38 -2.70
CA ALA A 210 -0.82 -23.27 -4.10
C ALA A 210 -2.33 -23.51 -4.36
N ASP A 211 -3.01 -24.21 -3.44
CA ASP A 211 -4.45 -24.49 -3.52
C ASP A 211 -5.33 -23.33 -3.02
N VAL A 212 -4.73 -22.30 -2.42
CA VAL A 212 -5.46 -21.14 -1.88
C VAL A 212 -5.76 -20.13 -2.99
N LYS A 213 -7.04 -19.80 -3.17
CA LYS A 213 -7.45 -18.73 -4.09
C LYS A 213 -7.26 -17.37 -3.40
N ILE A 214 -6.08 -16.78 -3.57
CA ILE A 214 -5.69 -15.52 -2.91
C ILE A 214 -6.47 -14.26 -3.35
N SER A 215 -7.37 -14.37 -4.32
CA SER A 215 -8.35 -13.32 -4.68
C SER A 215 -9.67 -13.42 -3.90
N ASP A 216 -9.88 -14.50 -3.13
CA ASP A 216 -11.02 -14.66 -2.22
C ASP A 216 -10.59 -14.26 -0.80
N TYR A 217 -10.83 -13.00 -0.44
CA TYR A 217 -10.33 -12.45 0.82
C TYR A 217 -10.95 -13.09 2.07
N GLN A 218 -12.19 -13.58 1.99
CA GLN A 218 -12.80 -14.28 3.11
C GLN A 218 -12.16 -15.64 3.33
N GLN A 219 -11.90 -16.41 2.26
CA GLN A 219 -11.16 -17.66 2.33
C GLN A 219 -9.72 -17.43 2.84
N VAL A 220 -9.04 -16.42 2.31
CA VAL A 220 -7.68 -16.04 2.73
C VAL A 220 -7.64 -15.73 4.23
N ALA A 221 -8.54 -14.87 4.72
CA ALA A 221 -8.60 -14.50 6.14
C ALA A 221 -8.85 -15.72 7.04
N LYS A 222 -9.69 -16.65 6.58
CA LYS A 222 -9.94 -17.90 7.30
C LYS A 222 -8.68 -18.77 7.39
N ILE A 223 -8.05 -19.06 6.26
CA ILE A 223 -6.82 -19.88 6.21
C ILE A 223 -5.69 -19.22 7.00
N PHE A 224 -5.52 -17.90 6.86
CA PHE A 224 -4.60 -17.11 7.66
C PHE A 224 -4.84 -17.34 9.16
N SER A 225 -6.10 -17.23 9.60
CA SER A 225 -6.44 -17.37 11.02
C SER A 225 -6.24 -18.80 11.55
N GLU A 226 -6.43 -19.82 10.72
CA GLU A 226 -6.26 -21.23 11.08
C GLU A 226 -4.77 -21.61 11.14
N THR A 227 -4.01 -21.22 10.12
CA THR A 227 -2.64 -21.69 9.89
C THR A 227 -1.58 -20.87 10.62
N VAL A 228 -1.74 -19.54 10.72
CA VAL A 228 -0.72 -18.67 11.28
C VAL A 228 -0.68 -18.77 12.81
N ASN A 229 0.49 -19.04 13.34
CA ASN A 229 0.86 -18.86 14.74
C ASN A 229 1.63 -17.53 14.89
N PRO A 230 1.06 -16.52 15.58
CA PRO A 230 1.70 -15.23 15.82
C PRO A 230 3.13 -15.27 16.35
N GLU A 231 3.51 -16.32 17.09
CA GLU A 231 4.84 -16.43 17.68
C GLU A 231 5.92 -16.89 16.69
N ASN A 232 5.58 -17.76 15.75
CA ASN A 232 6.57 -18.49 14.94
C ASN A 232 6.53 -18.11 13.46
N ASP A 233 5.38 -17.66 12.97
CA ASP A 233 5.12 -17.52 11.53
C ASP A 233 5.23 -16.08 11.03
N LEU A 234 5.68 -15.16 11.90
CA LEU A 234 5.87 -13.75 11.59
C LEU A 234 7.37 -13.43 11.45
N ILE A 235 7.76 -12.90 10.29
CA ILE A 235 9.13 -12.58 9.95
C ILE A 235 9.26 -11.06 9.84
N PHE A 236 9.99 -10.46 10.78
CA PHE A 236 10.25 -9.02 10.75
C PHE A 236 11.61 -8.72 10.11
N MET A 237 11.63 -7.75 9.22
CA MET A 237 12.86 -7.27 8.57
C MET A 237 12.87 -5.74 8.51
N LYS A 238 14.05 -5.14 8.37
CA LYS A 238 14.19 -3.72 8.03
C LYS A 238 14.63 -3.56 6.59
N GLY A 239 14.16 -2.51 5.94
CA GLY A 239 14.47 -2.27 4.54
C GLY A 239 13.97 -0.92 4.03
N PRO A 240 14.13 -0.69 2.71
CA PRO A 240 13.57 0.50 2.07
C PRO A 240 12.04 0.49 2.15
N LEU A 241 11.46 1.66 2.32
CA LEU A 241 10.02 1.92 2.21
C LEU A 241 9.79 2.98 1.14
N ASP A 242 8.54 3.11 0.68
CA ASP A 242 8.20 4.21 -0.21
C ASP A 242 8.51 5.56 0.47
N VAL A 243 8.91 6.55 -0.32
CA VAL A 243 9.15 7.91 0.18
C VAL A 243 7.86 8.54 0.72
N LEU A 244 6.71 8.07 0.22
CA LEU A 244 5.38 8.48 0.60
C LEU A 244 4.86 7.79 1.87
N ASP A 245 5.59 6.79 2.40
CA ASP A 245 5.18 6.13 3.64
C ASP A 245 5.30 7.11 4.83
N HIS A 246 4.14 7.58 5.30
CA HIS A 246 4.04 8.46 6.46
C HIS A 246 4.14 7.72 7.80
N SER A 247 3.83 6.42 7.84
CA SER A 247 3.86 5.64 9.07
C SER A 247 5.27 5.38 9.60
N SER A 248 6.27 5.38 8.72
CA SER A 248 7.66 5.19 9.13
C SER A 248 8.19 6.37 9.94
N SER A 249 8.90 6.11 11.03
CA SER A 249 9.61 7.16 11.79
C SER A 249 10.80 7.76 11.05
N LYS A 250 11.28 7.10 9.98
CA LYS A 250 12.42 7.52 9.16
C LYS A 250 12.02 7.62 7.69
N PHE A 251 12.56 8.62 7.01
CA PHE A 251 12.30 8.83 5.59
C PHE A 251 12.78 7.63 4.74
N ALA A 252 11.87 7.04 3.96
CA ALA A 252 12.11 5.95 3.00
C ALA A 252 12.81 4.69 3.56
N TYR A 253 12.74 4.47 4.87
CA TYR A 253 13.36 3.33 5.54
C TYR A 253 12.55 2.95 6.78
N GLY A 254 12.29 1.66 6.98
CA GLY A 254 11.53 1.18 8.13
C GLY A 254 11.53 -0.34 8.18
N SER A 255 10.45 -0.90 8.70
CA SER A 255 10.28 -2.33 8.85
C SER A 255 9.22 -2.94 7.92
N LYS A 256 9.29 -4.27 7.80
CA LYS A 256 8.45 -5.12 6.96
C LYS A 256 8.03 -6.35 7.76
N LEU A 257 6.91 -6.94 7.39
CA LEU A 257 6.34 -8.13 7.97
C LEU A 257 6.07 -9.17 6.87
N GLY A 258 6.78 -10.29 6.96
CA GLY A 258 6.47 -11.50 6.21
C GLY A 258 5.59 -12.39 7.08
N ILE A 259 4.57 -13.02 6.50
CA ILE A 259 3.67 -13.93 7.20
C ILE A 259 3.64 -15.25 6.45
N ASP A 260 4.10 -16.31 7.10
CA ASP A 260 4.01 -17.66 6.57
C ASP A 260 2.64 -18.27 6.94
N ALA A 261 1.68 -18.17 6.03
CA ALA A 261 0.36 -18.79 6.14
C ALA A 261 0.29 -20.15 5.39
N THR A 262 1.44 -20.77 5.08
CA THR A 262 1.51 -22.09 4.45
C THR A 262 1.36 -23.23 5.46
N LYS A 263 0.95 -24.42 5.00
CA LYS A 263 0.97 -25.64 5.82
C LYS A 263 2.39 -25.91 6.33
N LYS A 264 2.48 -26.24 7.61
CA LYS A 264 3.76 -26.42 8.32
C LYS A 264 4.27 -27.85 8.19
N TYR A 265 5.52 -27.98 7.76
CA TYR A 265 6.28 -29.23 7.78
C TYR A 265 6.77 -29.51 9.19
N ASP A 266 7.25 -30.73 9.45
CA ASP A 266 7.58 -31.16 10.80
C ASP A 266 8.70 -30.31 11.45
N GLU A 267 9.65 -29.80 10.65
CA GLU A 267 10.72 -28.92 11.15
C GLU A 267 10.24 -27.49 11.48
N GLU A 268 9.05 -27.10 11.02
CA GLU A 268 8.47 -25.76 11.24
C GLU A 268 7.44 -25.76 12.36
N LYS A 269 6.95 -26.93 12.77
CA LYS A 269 5.97 -27.04 13.84
C LYS A 269 6.61 -26.67 15.17
N PRO A 270 5.90 -25.94 16.05
CA PRO A 270 6.37 -25.74 17.41
C PRO A 270 6.46 -27.09 18.14
N ASN A 271 7.33 -27.14 19.16
CA ASN A 271 7.50 -28.33 19.99
C ASN A 271 6.26 -28.66 20.84
N SER A 272 5.36 -27.70 21.05
CA SER A 272 4.09 -27.87 21.77
C SER A 272 2.90 -27.90 20.81
N GLU A 273 1.85 -28.65 21.17
CA GLU A 273 0.61 -28.65 20.39
C GLU A 273 -0.06 -27.27 20.43
N ILE A 274 -0.50 -26.78 19.27
CA ILE A 274 -1.25 -25.54 19.16
C ILE A 274 -2.71 -25.82 19.52
N LEU A 275 -3.22 -25.13 20.54
CA LEU A 275 -4.63 -25.22 20.92
C LEU A 275 -5.54 -24.80 19.74
N LYS A 276 -6.45 -25.70 19.36
CA LYS A 276 -7.47 -25.42 18.34
C LYS A 276 -8.74 -24.93 19.01
N ILE A 277 -9.13 -23.70 18.71
CA ILE A 277 -10.34 -23.08 19.24
C ILE A 277 -11.34 -22.92 18.09
N ASN A 278 -12.58 -23.36 18.31
CA ASN A 278 -13.67 -23.08 17.39
C ASN A 278 -14.10 -21.60 17.55
N MET A 279 -13.67 -20.74 16.63
CA MET A 279 -13.96 -19.30 16.69
C MET A 279 -15.46 -19.00 16.70
N LYS A 280 -16.29 -19.84 16.07
CA LYS A 280 -17.75 -19.62 16.00
C LYS A 280 -18.45 -19.73 17.35
N THR A 281 -17.81 -20.34 18.35
CA THR A 281 -18.34 -20.46 19.71
C THR A 281 -17.76 -19.42 20.66
N VAL A 282 -16.90 -18.53 20.17
CA VAL A 282 -16.32 -17.46 20.98
C VAL A 282 -17.30 -16.30 21.01
N GLU A 283 -17.72 -15.93 22.21
CA GLU A 283 -18.55 -14.75 22.46
C GLU A 283 -17.73 -13.71 23.21
N ILE A 284 -17.91 -12.44 22.86
CA ILE A 284 -17.26 -11.29 23.50
C ILE A 284 -18.36 -10.36 24.03
N ASP A 285 -18.35 -10.06 25.33
CA ASP A 285 -19.27 -9.06 25.91
C ASP A 285 -18.78 -7.64 25.59
N ILE A 286 -19.08 -7.17 24.38
CA ILE A 286 -18.67 -5.84 23.89
C ILE A 286 -19.20 -4.72 24.80
N LEU A 287 -20.40 -4.86 25.37
CA LEU A 287 -20.99 -3.85 26.25
C LEU A 287 -20.21 -3.74 27.57
N GLN A 288 -19.81 -4.87 28.15
CA GLN A 288 -18.96 -4.89 29.33
C GLN A 288 -17.58 -4.30 29.03
N LEU A 289 -16.96 -4.69 27.90
CA LEU A 289 -15.65 -4.17 27.52
C LEU A 289 -15.66 -2.66 27.33
N LYS A 290 -16.64 -2.10 26.62
CA LYS A 290 -16.78 -0.65 26.43
C LYS A 290 -17.05 0.11 27.74
N LYS A 291 -17.72 -0.52 28.72
CA LYS A 291 -17.90 0.07 30.05
C LYS A 291 -16.61 0.05 30.87
N LYS A 292 -15.82 -1.02 30.74
CA LYS A 292 -14.57 -1.21 31.49
C LYS A 292 -13.42 -0.37 30.92
N TYR A 293 -13.37 -0.25 29.59
CA TYR A 293 -12.33 0.45 28.84
C TYR A 293 -12.96 1.60 28.04
N SER A 294 -13.01 2.78 28.67
CA SER A 294 -13.64 3.99 28.13
C SER A 294 -13.05 4.49 26.79
N GLU A 295 -11.81 4.08 26.53
CA GLU A 295 -11.04 4.40 25.33
C GLU A 295 -11.49 3.57 24.12
N ILE A 296 -12.14 2.43 24.34
CA ILE A 296 -12.71 1.60 23.26
C ILE A 296 -14.08 2.15 22.89
N LYS A 297 -14.19 2.65 21.67
CA LYS A 297 -15.46 3.18 21.14
C LYS A 297 -16.28 2.11 20.46
N GLU A 298 -15.65 1.24 19.69
CA GLU A 298 -16.31 0.16 18.97
C GLU A 298 -15.43 -1.09 18.91
N ILE A 299 -16.07 -2.25 18.85
CA ILE A 299 -15.44 -3.55 18.59
C ILE A 299 -16.26 -4.23 17.50
N ASN A 300 -15.60 -4.75 16.47
CA ASN A 300 -16.21 -5.60 15.46
C ASN A 300 -15.64 -7.02 15.61
N ASP A 301 -16.51 -7.95 15.99
CA ASP A 301 -16.23 -9.38 16.16
C ASP A 301 -16.98 -10.27 15.16
N GLU A 302 -17.59 -9.69 14.12
CA GLU A 302 -18.44 -10.43 13.17
C GLU A 302 -17.69 -11.55 12.45
N LEU A 303 -16.40 -11.36 12.21
CA LEU A 303 -15.51 -12.35 11.59
C LEU A 303 -15.39 -13.65 12.41
N LEU A 304 -15.59 -13.60 13.74
CA LEU A 304 -15.56 -14.80 14.57
C LEU A 304 -16.66 -15.79 14.18
N LYS A 305 -17.84 -15.30 13.75
CA LYS A 305 -18.99 -16.11 13.31
C LYS A 305 -18.69 -16.90 12.03
N ASP A 306 -17.79 -16.36 11.20
CA ASP A 306 -17.28 -17.02 10.00
C ASP A 306 -16.13 -17.99 10.27
N GLY A 307 -15.65 -18.04 11.51
CA GLY A 307 -14.53 -18.86 11.94
C GLY A 307 -13.17 -18.16 11.83
N ILE A 308 -13.15 -16.85 11.55
CA ILE A 308 -11.94 -16.07 11.32
C ILE A 308 -11.52 -15.41 12.65
N SER A 309 -10.33 -15.74 13.15
CA SER A 309 -9.83 -15.29 14.48
C SER A 309 -9.28 -13.85 14.48
N VAL A 310 -10.09 -12.89 14.04
CA VAL A 310 -9.72 -11.46 13.96
C VAL A 310 -10.82 -10.62 14.59
N ILE A 311 -10.44 -9.63 15.41
CA ILE A 311 -11.34 -8.55 15.82
C ILE A 311 -10.72 -7.19 15.49
N PHE A 312 -11.58 -6.24 15.11
CA PHE A 312 -11.19 -4.84 14.92
C PHE A 312 -11.67 -4.01 16.10
N ILE A 313 -10.84 -3.06 16.53
CA ILE A 313 -11.09 -2.23 17.70
C ILE A 313 -10.85 -0.76 17.32
N SER A 314 -11.90 0.06 17.44
CA SER A 314 -11.83 1.51 17.25
C SER A 314 -11.59 2.16 18.61
N ALA A 315 -10.46 2.85 18.77
CA ALA A 315 -10.01 3.37 20.06
C ALA A 315 -9.51 4.82 20.00
N GLU A 316 -9.66 5.55 21.11
CA GLU A 316 -9.09 6.89 21.30
C GLU A 316 -7.79 6.83 22.11
N LYS A 317 -6.66 7.19 21.50
CA LYS A 317 -5.38 7.21 22.21
C LYS A 317 -5.24 8.42 23.13
N ASN A 318 -4.86 8.16 24.39
CA ASN A 318 -4.66 9.20 25.40
C ASN A 318 -3.33 9.10 26.19
N ARG A 319 -2.51 8.06 25.97
CA ARG A 319 -1.25 7.84 26.72
C ARG A 319 -0.18 7.12 25.91
N LYS A 320 1.06 7.20 26.36
CA LYS A 320 2.20 6.44 25.79
C LYS A 320 1.93 4.94 25.86
N HIS A 321 2.37 4.20 24.84
CA HIS A 321 2.24 2.74 24.75
C HIS A 321 0.81 2.19 24.88
N HIS A 322 -0.20 3.05 24.70
CA HIS A 322 -1.59 2.74 25.02
C HIS A 322 -2.09 1.45 24.36
N ILE A 323 -1.92 1.30 23.05
CA ILE A 323 -2.46 0.13 22.33
C ILE A 323 -1.83 -1.18 22.83
N LYS A 324 -0.53 -1.18 23.13
CA LYS A 324 0.14 -2.35 23.70
C LYS A 324 -0.41 -2.72 25.08
N GLU A 325 -0.59 -1.72 25.95
CA GLU A 325 -1.14 -1.92 27.30
C GLU A 325 -2.60 -2.35 27.27
N LEU A 326 -3.40 -1.73 26.39
CA LEU A 326 -4.82 -2.04 26.22
C LEU A 326 -4.99 -3.46 25.67
N ALA A 327 -4.16 -3.88 24.71
CA ALA A 327 -4.15 -5.25 24.22
C ALA A 327 -3.81 -6.26 25.33
N ASP A 328 -2.79 -6.00 26.15
CA ASP A 328 -2.43 -6.85 27.30
C ASP A 328 -3.59 -7.01 28.31
N GLN A 329 -4.37 -5.94 28.51
CA GLN A 329 -5.54 -5.96 29.37
C GLN A 329 -6.70 -6.73 28.74
N LEU A 330 -6.99 -6.48 27.46
CA LEU A 330 -8.05 -7.15 26.72
C LEU A 330 -7.82 -8.65 26.59
N LEU A 331 -6.58 -9.10 26.41
CA LEU A 331 -6.23 -10.52 26.35
C LEU A 331 -6.42 -11.26 27.67
N LYS A 332 -6.77 -10.57 28.77
CA LYS A 332 -7.18 -11.18 30.05
C LYS A 332 -8.69 -11.36 30.15
N GLU A 333 -9.46 -10.76 29.25
CA GLU A 333 -10.91 -10.84 29.24
C GLU A 333 -11.40 -12.16 28.63
N GLU A 334 -12.55 -12.61 29.11
CA GLU A 334 -13.21 -13.76 28.52
C GLU A 334 -13.61 -13.48 27.07
N GLY A 335 -13.54 -14.51 26.23
CA GLY A 335 -13.73 -14.39 24.78
C GLY A 335 -12.50 -13.86 24.07
N VAL A 336 -12.01 -12.67 24.42
CA VAL A 336 -10.89 -12.00 23.74
C VAL A 336 -9.59 -12.79 23.86
N ARG A 337 -9.31 -13.42 25.01
CA ARG A 337 -8.17 -14.33 25.21
C ARG A 337 -8.15 -15.56 24.29
N LYS A 338 -9.20 -15.79 23.49
CA LYS A 338 -9.30 -16.87 22.51
C LYS A 338 -9.08 -16.38 21.07
N VAL A 339 -8.94 -15.07 20.85
CA VAL A 339 -8.76 -14.46 19.52
C VAL A 339 -7.27 -14.27 19.22
N LYS A 340 -6.79 -14.73 18.07
CA LYS A 340 -5.38 -14.63 17.69
C LYS A 340 -4.97 -13.21 17.30
N PHE A 341 -5.80 -12.47 16.58
CA PHE A 341 -5.43 -11.19 15.98
C PHE A 341 -6.34 -10.05 16.43
N LEU A 342 -5.74 -9.01 17.03
CA LEU A 342 -6.43 -7.79 17.45
C LEU A 342 -5.88 -6.62 16.64
N ILE A 343 -6.72 -5.95 15.84
CA ILE A 343 -6.31 -4.81 15.02
C ILE A 343 -6.96 -3.54 15.56
N PHE A 344 -6.13 -2.56 15.94
CA PHE A 344 -6.58 -1.29 16.49
C PHE A 344 -6.47 -0.18 15.44
N VAL A 345 -7.51 0.65 15.31
CA VAL A 345 -7.54 1.87 14.49
C VAL A 345 -8.11 3.03 15.29
N ASP A 346 -7.86 4.27 14.87
CA ASP A 346 -8.40 5.44 15.57
C ASP A 346 -9.93 5.50 15.45
N TYR A 347 -10.59 5.92 16.53
CA TYR A 347 -11.92 6.49 16.39
C TYR A 347 -11.84 7.83 15.61
N PRO A 348 -12.75 8.12 14.66
CA PRO A 348 -14.02 7.44 14.35
C PRO A 348 -14.01 6.53 13.11
N VAL A 349 -12.92 5.80 12.83
CA VAL A 349 -12.89 4.82 11.73
C VAL A 349 -14.02 3.80 11.90
N ASN A 350 -14.80 3.59 10.83
CA ASN A 350 -15.87 2.61 10.81
C ASN A 350 -15.30 1.20 10.63
N ILE A 351 -15.09 0.52 11.75
CA ILE A 351 -14.52 -0.84 11.79
C ILE A 351 -15.43 -1.95 11.25
N PHE A 352 -16.67 -1.64 10.88
CA PHE A 352 -17.57 -2.56 10.16
C PHE A 352 -17.36 -2.49 8.64
N ASP A 353 -16.71 -1.44 8.15
CA ASP A 353 -16.17 -1.40 6.79
C ASP A 353 -14.75 -1.97 6.79
N ILE A 354 -14.67 -3.29 6.56
CA ILE A 354 -13.41 -4.04 6.61
C ILE A 354 -12.41 -3.53 5.57
N GLU A 355 -12.87 -3.14 4.37
CA GLU A 355 -11.99 -2.65 3.31
C GLU A 355 -11.36 -1.30 3.70
N GLN A 356 -12.18 -0.35 4.19
CA GLN A 356 -11.68 0.93 4.74
C GLN A 356 -10.71 0.68 5.89
N THR A 357 -11.06 -0.22 6.81
CA THR A 357 -10.25 -0.52 7.99
C THR A 357 -8.90 -1.09 7.59
N CYS A 358 -8.88 -2.05 6.67
CA CYS A 358 -7.66 -2.62 6.10
C CYS A 358 -6.81 -1.56 5.38
N TRP A 359 -7.43 -0.64 4.63
CA TRP A 359 -6.74 0.45 3.97
C TRP A 359 -6.03 1.38 4.96
N ILE A 360 -6.74 1.85 5.99
CA ILE A 360 -6.16 2.73 7.02
C ILE A 360 -5.05 2.01 7.77
N PHE A 361 -5.30 0.78 8.21
CA PHE A 361 -4.33 -0.06 8.89
C PHE A 361 -3.05 -0.25 8.04
N ALA A 362 -3.20 -0.62 6.77
CA ALA A 362 -2.07 -0.91 5.89
C ALA A 362 -1.17 0.31 5.65
N ASN A 363 -1.75 1.50 5.64
CA ASN A 363 -1.01 2.75 5.51
C ASN A 363 -0.34 3.16 6.82
N ASN A 364 -1.00 2.98 7.97
CA ASN A 364 -0.57 3.53 9.26
C ASN A 364 0.44 2.68 10.03
N ILE A 365 0.75 1.48 9.54
CA ILE A 365 1.65 0.53 10.22
C ILE A 365 3.12 0.63 9.80
N GLU A 366 4.00 0.69 10.80
CA GLU A 366 5.41 0.29 10.72
C GLU A 366 5.63 -1.00 11.53
N PRO A 367 5.72 -2.19 10.89
CA PRO A 367 5.48 -3.48 11.56
C PRO A 367 6.26 -3.75 12.84
N MET A 368 7.57 -3.48 12.89
CA MET A 368 8.37 -3.73 14.09
C MET A 368 8.01 -2.83 15.28
N ARG A 369 7.45 -1.65 15.03
CA ARG A 369 7.01 -0.73 16.09
C ARG A 369 5.61 -1.09 16.58
N ASP A 370 4.75 -1.52 15.67
CA ASP A 370 3.30 -1.53 15.85
C ASP A 370 2.71 -2.93 16.03
N CYS A 371 3.47 -3.99 15.76
CA CYS A 371 3.07 -5.37 16.04
C CYS A 371 3.57 -5.83 17.42
N PHE A 372 2.66 -6.26 18.28
CA PHE A 372 2.94 -6.78 19.62
C PHE A 372 2.55 -8.25 19.71
N ILE A 373 3.55 -9.11 19.88
CA ILE A 373 3.35 -10.55 20.07
C ILE A 373 3.21 -10.84 21.56
N PHE A 374 2.10 -11.50 21.94
CA PHE A 374 1.86 -12.02 23.29
C PHE A 374 1.92 -13.54 23.22
N LYS A 375 2.97 -14.13 23.80
CA LYS A 375 3.24 -15.57 23.72
C LYS A 375 2.36 -16.35 24.70
N SER A 376 1.87 -17.51 24.27
CA SER A 376 1.22 -18.49 25.15
C SER A 376 2.16 -18.88 26.30
N GLN A 377 1.66 -18.89 27.54
CA GLN A 377 2.47 -19.28 28.70
C GLN A 377 2.42 -20.78 29.00
N ASN A 378 1.43 -21.48 28.44
CA ASN A 378 1.20 -22.91 28.64
C ASN A 378 0.41 -23.49 27.45
N GLU A 379 0.26 -24.82 27.42
CA GLU A 379 -0.42 -25.56 26.34
C GLU A 379 -1.93 -25.30 26.26
N THR A 380 -2.51 -24.60 27.24
CA THR A 380 -3.94 -24.24 27.27
C THR A 380 -4.22 -22.83 26.76
N GLU A 381 -3.18 -22.11 26.34
CA GLU A 381 -3.24 -20.75 25.80
C GLU A 381 -2.80 -20.72 24.33
N ILE A 382 -3.17 -19.65 23.63
CA ILE A 382 -2.72 -19.38 22.26
C ILE A 382 -1.81 -18.14 22.26
N SER A 383 -0.92 -18.05 21.28
CA SER A 383 -0.17 -16.81 21.04
C SER A 383 -1.03 -15.82 20.27
N HIS A 384 -0.87 -14.53 20.57
CA HIS A 384 -1.65 -13.43 20.01
C HIS A 384 -0.76 -12.40 19.31
N LEU A 385 -1.33 -11.73 18.31
CA LEU A 385 -0.77 -10.54 17.70
C LEU A 385 -1.75 -9.38 17.88
N ALA A 386 -1.34 -8.34 18.60
CA ALA A 386 -2.01 -7.07 18.59
C ALA A 386 -1.29 -6.12 17.64
N ILE A 387 -2.06 -5.38 16.83
CA ILE A 387 -1.52 -4.47 15.83
C ILE A 387 -2.04 -3.06 16.07
N ASP A 388 -1.12 -2.12 16.24
CA ASP A 388 -1.43 -0.69 16.34
C ASP A 388 -1.47 -0.01 14.95
N GLY A 389 -2.64 -0.05 14.31
CA GLY A 389 -2.95 0.68 13.08
C GLY A 389 -3.42 2.13 13.30
N THR A 390 -3.28 2.68 14.52
CA THR A 390 -3.62 4.07 14.80
C THR A 390 -2.56 5.04 14.28
N ARG A 391 -2.93 6.30 14.08
CA ARG A 391 -2.05 7.42 13.77
C ARG A 391 -0.98 7.60 14.84
N LYS A 392 0.26 7.87 14.44
CA LYS A 392 1.33 8.17 15.40
C LYS A 392 1.41 9.67 15.65
N ARG A 393 1.37 10.06 16.92
CA ARG A 393 1.34 11.46 17.36
C ARG A 393 2.66 11.88 18.00
N ALA A 394 3.01 13.16 17.89
CA ALA A 394 4.20 13.71 18.52
C ALA A 394 4.12 13.69 20.05
N ASP A 395 2.98 14.08 20.62
CA ASP A 395 2.79 14.21 22.07
C ASP A 395 2.68 12.85 22.79
N ILE A 396 2.01 11.88 22.15
CA ILE A 396 1.79 10.55 22.71
C ILE A 396 2.87 9.56 22.29
N ASP A 397 3.16 9.43 20.99
CA ASP A 397 4.02 8.37 20.47
C ASP A 397 5.49 8.82 20.28
N ASN A 398 5.80 10.09 20.57
CA ASN A 398 7.10 10.72 20.26
C ASN A 398 7.45 10.60 18.75
N PHE A 399 6.41 10.64 17.90
CA PHE A 399 6.54 10.58 16.46
C PHE A 399 6.91 11.97 15.91
N LYS A 400 8.04 12.06 15.22
CA LYS A 400 8.66 13.36 14.86
C LYS A 400 8.36 13.84 13.45
N ARG A 401 7.85 12.98 12.58
CA ARG A 401 7.47 13.36 11.22
C ARG A 401 6.04 13.86 11.24
N ASP A 402 5.73 14.74 10.30
CA ASP A 402 4.37 15.17 10.06
C ASP A 402 3.50 13.98 9.66
N TRP A 403 2.25 13.98 10.13
CA TRP A 403 1.28 12.97 9.77
C TRP A 403 0.26 13.58 8.81
N PRO A 404 0.11 13.04 7.60
CA PRO A 404 -0.81 13.60 6.62
C PRO A 404 -2.26 13.27 6.96
N ASP A 405 -3.17 14.15 6.56
CA ASP A 405 -4.60 13.87 6.57
C ASP A 405 -4.99 13.01 5.35
N ILE A 406 -6.20 12.47 5.37
CA ILE A 406 -6.78 11.74 4.25
C ILE A 406 -7.19 12.69 3.11
N VAL A 407 -7.12 12.21 1.87
CA VAL A 407 -7.45 12.99 0.68
C VAL A 407 -8.96 12.98 0.45
N THR A 408 -9.56 14.17 0.47
CA THR A 408 -10.96 14.38 0.10
C THR A 408 -11.11 15.63 -0.74
N SER A 409 -12.09 15.63 -1.65
CA SER A 409 -12.49 16.84 -2.36
C SER A 409 -13.26 17.77 -1.43
N ASP A 410 -13.02 19.07 -1.53
CA ASP A 410 -13.77 20.09 -0.79
C ASP A 410 -15.23 20.22 -1.29
N GLU A 411 -16.08 20.85 -0.48
CA GLU A 411 -17.51 21.02 -0.80
C GLU A 411 -17.75 21.81 -2.08
N ALA A 412 -16.89 22.78 -2.39
CA ALA A 412 -17.02 23.61 -3.57
C ALA A 412 -16.79 22.80 -4.85
N THR A 413 -15.77 21.94 -4.83
CA THR A 413 -15.41 21.02 -5.91
C THR A 413 -16.50 19.98 -6.10
N ILE A 414 -16.98 19.35 -5.01
CA ILE A 414 -18.08 18.38 -5.07
C ILE A 414 -19.32 19.04 -5.68
N SER A 415 -19.72 20.21 -5.15
CA SER A 415 -20.89 20.93 -5.65
C SER A 415 -20.77 21.33 -7.12
N LEU A 416 -19.56 21.70 -7.56
CA LEU A 416 -19.29 22.06 -8.96
C LEU A 416 -19.42 20.85 -9.88
N VAL A 417 -18.82 19.71 -9.51
CA VAL A 417 -18.90 18.45 -10.28
C VAL A 417 -20.36 17.97 -10.33
N ASP A 418 -21.06 17.98 -9.20
CA ASP A 418 -22.45 17.53 -9.11
C ASP A 418 -23.37 18.37 -9.99
N LYS A 419 -23.21 19.70 -9.96
CA LYS A 419 -23.98 20.64 -10.80
C LYS A 419 -23.76 20.39 -12.29
N ARG A 420 -22.54 20.02 -12.67
CA ARG A 420 -22.14 19.84 -14.07
C ARG A 420 -22.26 18.39 -14.55
N TRP A 421 -22.69 17.45 -13.71
CA TRP A 421 -22.71 16.03 -14.05
C TRP A 421 -23.44 15.73 -15.37
N GLY A 422 -24.57 16.37 -15.60
CA GLY A 422 -25.35 16.23 -16.83
C GLY A 422 -24.63 16.72 -18.09
N GLU A 423 -23.69 17.66 -17.96
CA GLU A 423 -22.88 18.19 -19.09
C GLU A 423 -21.82 17.17 -19.56
N TYR A 424 -21.37 16.28 -18.68
CA TYR A 424 -20.27 15.36 -18.98
C TYR A 424 -20.69 14.19 -19.88
N GLY A 425 -21.98 13.83 -19.89
CA GLY A 425 -22.49 12.73 -20.72
C GLY A 425 -21.98 11.34 -20.33
N ILE A 426 -21.49 11.16 -19.10
CA ILE A 426 -20.83 9.93 -18.62
C ILE A 426 -21.76 8.94 -17.88
N GLY A 427 -23.07 9.16 -17.94
CA GLY A 427 -24.07 8.23 -17.39
C GLY A 427 -24.77 8.73 -16.12
N LYS A 428 -25.29 7.79 -15.32
CA LYS A 428 -26.06 8.09 -14.10
C LYS A 428 -25.21 8.85 -13.09
N PHE A 429 -25.84 9.74 -12.32
CA PHE A 429 -25.19 10.46 -11.23
C PHE A 429 -24.56 9.50 -10.21
N ILE A 430 -23.30 9.76 -9.87
CA ILE A 430 -22.55 9.05 -8.83
C ILE A 430 -22.12 10.11 -7.81
N PRO A 431 -22.52 9.97 -6.53
CA PRO A 431 -22.09 10.91 -5.49
C PRO A 431 -20.57 10.83 -5.28
N SER A 432 -19.96 11.95 -4.90
CA SER A 432 -18.51 11.98 -4.63
C SER A 432 -18.11 10.94 -3.56
N PRO A 433 -17.07 10.11 -3.82
CA PRO A 433 -16.59 9.13 -2.86
C PRO A 433 -16.03 9.78 -1.59
N SER A 434 -15.60 11.05 -1.66
CA SER A 434 -15.08 11.81 -0.53
C SER A 434 -16.10 11.97 0.60
N VAL A 435 -17.41 11.99 0.30
CA VAL A 435 -18.48 12.16 1.31
C VAL A 435 -18.40 11.08 2.39
N LYS A 436 -18.06 9.84 2.02
CA LYS A 436 -17.89 8.72 2.95
C LYS A 436 -16.82 8.99 4.00
N TYR A 437 -15.75 9.70 3.64
CA TYR A 437 -14.55 9.84 4.48
C TYR A 437 -14.44 11.20 5.20
N LYS A 438 -15.33 12.16 4.92
CA LYS A 438 -15.29 13.52 5.53
C LYS A 438 -15.19 13.52 7.07
N HIS A 439 -15.81 12.54 7.72
CA HIS A 439 -15.79 12.42 9.19
C HIS A 439 -14.43 11.97 9.76
N LEU A 440 -13.50 11.52 8.91
CA LEU A 440 -12.15 11.10 9.30
C LEU A 440 -11.11 12.21 9.11
N ILE A 441 -11.48 13.34 8.47
CA ILE A 441 -10.60 14.50 8.30
C ILE A 441 -10.33 15.10 9.69
N MET A 442 -9.05 15.26 10.03
CA MET A 442 -8.62 15.70 11.35
C MET A 442 -8.10 17.14 11.37
N SER A 443 -7.75 17.71 10.22
CA SER A 443 -7.20 19.06 10.13
C SER A 443 -7.85 19.89 9.02
N LYS A 444 -7.58 21.19 9.05
CA LYS A 444 -7.98 22.12 7.99
C LYS A 444 -6.95 22.20 6.86
N THR A 445 -5.82 21.49 7.00
CA THR A 445 -4.70 21.50 6.07
C THR A 445 -4.39 20.07 5.60
N ALA A 446 -3.31 19.87 4.86
CA ALA A 446 -2.89 18.53 4.46
C ALA A 446 -2.20 17.74 5.58
N VAL A 447 -1.85 18.41 6.69
CA VAL A 447 -1.10 17.83 7.81
C VAL A 447 -1.96 17.90 9.06
N VAL A 448 -1.97 16.83 9.84
CA VAL A 448 -2.64 16.82 11.14
C VAL A 448 -1.72 17.44 12.18
N GLU A 449 -2.14 18.59 12.71
CA GLU A 449 -1.43 19.37 13.75
C GLU A 449 -1.24 18.59 15.07
#